data_AF-A0A352IT26-F1
#
_entry.id   AF-A0A352IT26-F1
#
_cell.length_a   1.000
_cell.length_b   1.000
_cell.length_c   1.000
_cell.angle_alpha   90.00
_cell.angle_beta   90.00
_cell.angle_gamma   90.00
#
_symmetry.space_group_name_H-M   'P 1'
#
loop_
_entity.id
_entity.type
_entity.pdbx_description
1 polymer ?
#
loop_
_entity_poly.entity_id
_entity_poly.type
_entity_poly.pdbx_seq_one_letter_code
_entity_poly.pdbx_strand_id
1 'polypeptide(L)'
;MSRRRRKVLPKEPVRCEIETLSHDGRGIARQDGKTQFVDGALPGETVMAKVVSSRSKFDELRTEEVLEAAPDRQTPPCEFADLCGGCSLQHMSGD
;
A
#
# COMPACT_ATOMS: atom_id res chain seq x y z
N MET A 1 11.80 -13.46 29.54
CA MET A 1 10.57 -13.72 28.76
C MET A 1 9.88 -12.39 28.44
N SER A 2 10.30 -11.70 27.37
CA SER A 2 9.76 -10.37 27.02
C SER A 2 8.35 -10.53 26.43
N ARG A 3 7.33 -10.05 27.17
CA ARG A 3 5.96 -9.94 26.65
C ARG A 3 5.98 -8.86 25.55
N ARG A 4 6.04 -9.26 24.28
CA ARG A 4 5.78 -8.35 23.16
C ARG A 4 4.38 -7.76 23.36
N ARG A 5 4.29 -6.50 23.80
CA ARG A 5 3.04 -5.73 23.76
C ARG A 5 2.57 -5.73 22.31
N ARG A 6 1.45 -6.41 22.03
CA ARG A 6 0.78 -6.35 20.75
C ARG A 6 0.31 -4.90 20.57
N LYS A 7 0.99 -4.13 19.72
CA LYS A 7 0.52 -2.79 19.35
C LYS A 7 -0.87 -2.95 18.73
N VAL A 8 -1.85 -2.25 19.28
CA VAL A 8 -3.18 -2.16 18.67
C VAL A 8 -2.99 -1.36 17.39
N LEU A 9 -3.27 -2.00 16.25
CA LEU A 9 -3.24 -1.31 14.97
C LEU A 9 -4.43 -0.35 14.89
N PRO A 10 -4.25 0.84 14.32
CA PRO A 10 -5.38 1.73 14.07
C PRO A 10 -6.40 1.01 13.19
N LYS A 11 -7.67 1.06 13.60
CA LYS A 11 -8.77 0.44 12.85
C LYS A 11 -9.22 1.30 11.68
N GLU A 12 -9.05 2.61 11.81
CA GLU A 12 -9.41 3.59 10.81
C GLU A 12 -8.35 3.64 9.72
N PRO A 13 -8.77 3.65 8.44
CA PRO A 13 -7.87 3.89 7.34
C PRO A 13 -7.19 5.26 7.46
N VAL A 14 -5.95 5.34 6.99
CA VAL A 14 -5.16 6.57 6.98
C VAL A 14 -4.97 7.02 5.54
N ARG A 15 -4.98 8.34 5.34
CA ARG A 15 -4.68 8.94 4.04
C ARG A 15 -3.17 8.84 3.78
N CYS A 16 -2.81 8.25 2.65
CA CYS A 16 -1.43 8.09 2.20
C CYS A 16 -1.26 8.74 0.83
N GLU A 17 -0.24 9.57 0.70
CA GLU A 17 0.25 10.08 -0.58
C GLU A 17 1.43 9.20 -1.01
N ILE A 18 1.29 8.55 -2.16
CA ILE A 18 2.28 7.59 -2.63
C ILE A 18 3.36 8.31 -3.41
N GLU A 19 4.57 8.30 -2.88
CA GLU A 19 5.72 8.99 -3.47
C GLU A 19 6.36 8.16 -4.58
N THR A 20 6.53 6.85 -4.35
CA THR A 20 7.30 5.95 -5.21
C THR A 20 6.77 4.52 -5.13
N LEU A 21 7.31 3.63 -5.97
CA LEU A 21 7.10 2.18 -5.88
C LEU A 21 8.33 1.48 -5.30
N SER A 22 8.10 0.46 -4.50
CA SER A 22 9.12 -0.53 -4.15
C SER A 22 9.32 -1.54 -5.27
N HIS A 23 10.44 -2.26 -5.21
CA HIS A 23 10.83 -3.29 -6.19
C HIS A 23 9.84 -4.46 -6.31
N ASP A 24 8.98 -4.65 -5.32
CA ASP A 24 7.92 -5.67 -5.28
C ASP A 24 6.54 -5.13 -5.67
N GLY A 25 6.47 -3.90 -6.21
CA GLY A 25 5.24 -3.32 -6.76
C GLY A 25 4.31 -2.68 -5.72
N ARG A 26 4.78 -2.44 -4.49
CA ARG A 26 4.00 -1.74 -3.45
C ARG A 26 4.28 -0.24 -3.48
N GLY A 27 3.24 0.56 -3.25
CA GLY A 27 3.40 2.01 -3.07
C GLY A 27 4.20 2.31 -1.81
N ILE A 28 5.04 3.33 -1.86
CA ILE A 28 5.80 3.83 -0.72
C ILE A 28 5.26 5.22 -0.38
N ALA A 29 4.77 5.35 0.85
CA ALA A 29 4.44 6.63 1.47
C ALA A 29 5.33 6.86 2.69
N ARG A 30 5.44 8.12 3.12
CA ARG A 30 6.10 8.49 4.37
C ARG A 30 5.15 9.28 5.25
N GLN A 31 4.96 8.80 6.47
CA GLN A 31 4.17 9.49 7.49
C GLN A 31 4.99 9.57 8.77
N ASP A 32 5.11 10.77 9.35
CA ASP A 32 5.85 11.02 10.59
C ASP A 32 7.30 10.46 10.58
N GLY A 33 7.97 10.53 9.43
CA GLY A 33 9.33 10.03 9.25
C GLY A 33 9.45 8.50 9.18
N LYS A 34 8.33 7.79 9.12
CA LYS A 34 8.25 6.34 9.02
C LYS A 34 7.77 5.91 7.64
N THR A 35 8.45 4.90 7.06
CA THR A 35 8.07 4.34 5.77
C THR A 35 6.80 3.50 5.88
N GLN A 36 5.86 3.72 4.98
CA GLN A 36 4.64 2.94 4.84
C GLN A 36 4.64 2.26 3.48
N PHE A 37 4.58 0.93 3.48
CA PHE A 37 4.40 0.14 2.26
C PHE A 37 2.90 -0.09 2.06
N VAL A 38 2.36 0.43 0.97
CA VAL A 38 0.93 0.42 0.67
C VAL A 38 0.67 -0.52 -0.51
N ASP A 39 0.00 -1.63 -0.24
CA ASP A 39 -0.39 -2.59 -1.27
C ASP A 39 -1.55 -2.03 -2.12
N GLY A 40 -1.46 -2.20 -3.44
CA GLY A 40 -2.49 -1.75 -4.40
C GLY A 40 -2.50 -0.24 -4.71
N ALA A 41 -1.39 0.46 -4.47
CA ALA A 41 -1.26 1.90 -4.69
C ALA A 41 -0.07 2.23 -5.61
N LEU A 42 -0.26 3.18 -6.54
CA LEU A 42 0.75 3.62 -7.50
C LEU A 42 1.35 4.99 -7.14
N PRO A 43 2.54 5.36 -7.65
CA PRO A 43 3.14 6.68 -7.42
C PRO A 43 2.25 7.79 -7.96
N GLY A 44 2.14 8.86 -7.18
CA GLY A 44 1.26 10.00 -7.50
C GLY A 44 -0.20 9.77 -7.12
N GLU A 45 -0.56 8.62 -6.53
CA GLU A 45 -1.90 8.39 -6.00
C GLU A 45 -2.06 8.94 -4.59
N THR A 46 -3.26 9.44 -4.30
CA THR A 46 -3.74 9.63 -2.93
C THR A 46 -4.71 8.50 -2.62
N VAL A 47 -4.41 7.70 -1.60
CA VAL A 47 -5.23 6.55 -1.21
C VAL A 47 -5.60 6.60 0.26
N MET A 48 -6.71 5.97 0.59
CA MET A 48 -7.11 5.64 1.94
C MET A 48 -6.71 4.19 2.21
N ALA A 49 -5.77 3.98 3.13
CA ALA A 49 -5.14 2.69 3.34
C ALA A 49 -5.19 2.26 4.81
N LYS A 50 -5.47 0.98 5.03
CA LYS A 50 -5.58 0.41 6.38
C LYS A 50 -4.28 -0.27 6.80
N VAL A 51 -3.83 0.00 8.01
CA VAL A 51 -2.63 -0.64 8.58
C VAL A 51 -2.91 -2.12 8.87
N VAL A 52 -2.23 -2.99 8.12
CA VAL A 52 -2.30 -4.45 8.27
C VAL A 52 -1.25 -4.94 9.27
N SER A 53 -0.09 -4.29 9.32
CA SER A 53 1.01 -4.65 10.20
C SER A 53 1.84 -3.42 10.52
N SER A 54 2.29 -3.30 11.78
CA SER A 54 3.14 -2.21 12.22
C SER A 54 4.43 -2.72 12.84
N ARG A 55 5.57 -2.29 12.29
CA ARG A 55 6.91 -2.59 12.79
C ARG A 55 7.58 -1.32 13.31
N SER A 56 8.77 -1.45 13.90
CA SER A 56 9.52 -0.29 14.41
C SER A 56 10.03 0.62 13.30
N LYS A 57 10.40 0.05 12.14
CA LYS A 57 11.00 0.79 11.03
C LYS A 57 10.01 1.18 9.93
N PHE A 58 8.94 0.41 9.76
CA PHE A 58 7.97 0.61 8.69
C PHE A 58 6.59 0.08 9.10
N ASP A 59 5.56 0.50 8.38
CA ASP A 59 4.22 -0.06 8.44
C ASP A 59 3.85 -0.69 7.09
N GLU A 60 3.01 -1.72 7.13
CA GLU A 60 2.41 -2.33 5.96
C GLU A 60 0.93 -2.00 5.98
N LEU A 61 0.46 -1.41 4.88
CA LEU A 61 -0.88 -0.95 4.67
C LEU A 61 -1.46 -1.61 3.43
N ARG A 62 -2.78 -1.72 3.36
CA ARG A 62 -3.51 -2.14 2.18
C ARG A 62 -4.46 -1.03 1.78
N THR A 63 -4.46 -0.68 0.50
CA THR A 63 -5.41 0.29 -0.06
C THR A 63 -6.84 -0.22 0.12
N GLU A 64 -7.69 0.60 0.74
CA GLU A 64 -9.13 0.36 0.80
C GLU A 64 -9.87 1.20 -0.25
N GLU A 65 -9.42 2.44 -0.48
CA GLU A 65 -10.04 3.36 -1.44
C GLU A 65 -8.97 4.24 -2.10
N VAL A 66 -9.13 4.53 -3.39
CA VAL A 66 -8.26 5.44 -4.13
C VAL A 66 -9.01 6.76 -4.26
N LEU A 67 -8.49 7.82 -3.64
CA LEU A 67 -9.10 9.15 -3.66
C LEU A 67 -8.70 9.90 -4.92
N GLU A 68 -7.43 9.80 -5.31
CA GLU A 68 -6.87 10.41 -6.51
C GLU A 68 -6.06 9.33 -7.24
N ALA A 69 -6.56 8.91 -8.40
CA ALA A 69 -5.91 7.91 -9.24
C ALA A 69 -4.79 8.55 -10.06
N ALA A 70 -3.69 7.81 -10.23
CA ALA A 70 -2.60 8.22 -11.10
C ALA A 70 -3.03 8.04 -12.57
N PRO A 71 -2.57 8.89 -13.50
CA PRO A 71 -2.86 8.74 -14.92
C PRO A 71 -2.37 7.40 -15.50
N ASP A 72 -1.36 6.80 -14.86
CA ASP A 72 -0.80 5.50 -15.24
C ASP A 72 -1.59 4.31 -14.67
N ARG A 73 -2.63 4.54 -13.86
CA ARG A 73 -3.48 3.47 -13.32
C ARG A 73 -4.28 2.82 -14.45
N GLN A 74 -3.88 1.61 -14.80
CA GLN A 74 -4.70 0.70 -15.60
C GLN A 74 -5.52 -0.20 -14.67
N THR A 75 -6.80 -0.40 -14.97
CA THR A 75 -7.60 -1.44 -14.30
C THR A 75 -6.98 -2.79 -14.66
N PRO A 76 -6.57 -3.62 -13.68
CA PRO A 76 -5.99 -4.91 -13.98
C PRO A 76 -6.99 -5.74 -14.82
N PRO A 77 -6.55 -6.40 -15.91
CA PRO A 77 -7.46 -7.13 -16.81
C PRO A 77 -8.07 -8.37 -16.16
N CYS A 78 -7.61 -8.75 -14.97
CA CYS A 78 -8.05 -9.90 -14.22
C CYS A 78 -8.92 -9.48 -13.03
N GLU A 79 -10.18 -9.92 -13.01
CA GLU A 79 -11.14 -9.73 -11.91
C GLU A 79 -10.69 -10.34 -10.57
N PHE A 80 -9.66 -11.19 -10.57
CA PHE A 80 -9.10 -11.84 -9.39
C PHE A 80 -7.73 -11.28 -8.97
N ALA A 81 -7.26 -10.19 -9.60
CA ALA A 81 -5.97 -9.58 -9.28
C ALA A 81 -5.86 -9.18 -7.79
N ASP A 82 -6.96 -8.76 -7.17
CA ASP A 82 -7.03 -8.38 -5.75
C ASP A 82 -6.99 -9.56 -4.77
N LEU A 83 -7.12 -10.80 -5.28
CA LEU A 83 -7.19 -12.06 -4.53
C LEU A 83 -5.97 -12.95 -4.76
N CYS A 84 -5.37 -12.88 -5.95
CA CYS A 84 -4.25 -13.71 -6.35
C CYS A 84 -2.95 -12.90 -6.19
N GLY A 85 -2.29 -13.03 -5.04
CA GLY A 85 -0.97 -12.43 -4.78
C GLY A 85 0.19 -12.93 -5.66
N GLY A 86 -0.08 -13.39 -6.88
CA GLY A 86 0.89 -13.86 -7.86
C GLY A 86 1.21 -12.88 -8.99
N CYS A 87 0.60 -11.68 -9.01
CA CYS A 87 0.67 -10.75 -10.15
C CYS A 87 0.95 -9.29 -9.72
N SER A 88 1.91 -9.09 -8.82
CA SER A 88 2.31 -7.78 -8.25
C SER A 88 2.73 -6.70 -9.26
N LEU A 89 2.88 -7.03 -10.55
CA LEU A 89 3.35 -6.13 -11.60
C LEU A 89 2.29 -5.82 -12.68
N GLN A 90 1.07 -6.38 -12.62
CA GLN A 90 0.05 -6.16 -13.67
C GLN A 90 -0.61 -4.78 -13.65
N HIS A 91 -0.32 -3.95 -12.64
CA HIS A 91 -0.76 -2.56 -12.57
C HIS A 91 0.19 -1.59 -13.28
N MET A 92 1.28 -2.10 -13.85
CA MET A 92 2.32 -1.33 -14.53
C MET A 92 2.23 -1.61 -16.04
N SER A 93 2.08 -0.57 -16.85
CA SER A 93 2.18 -0.65 -18.30
C SER A 93 3.55 -1.19 -18.69
N GLY A 94 3.59 -2.27 -19.47
CA GLY A 94 4.81 -2.74 -20.13
C GLY A 94 4.91 -2.13 -21.51
N ASP A 95 5.95 -1.37 -21.76
CA ASP A 95 6.49 -1.18 -23.12
C ASP A 95 7.34 -2.40 -23.51
#